data_AF-A0A0M0GEU6-F1
#
_entry.id   AF-A0A0M0GEU6-F1
#
_cell.length_a   1.000
_cell.length_b   1.000
_cell.length_c   1.000
_cell.angle_alpha   90.00
_cell.angle_beta   90.00
_cell.angle_gamma   90.00
#
_symmetry.space_group_name_H-M   'P 1'
#
loop_
_entity.id
_entity.type
_entity.pdbx_description
1 polymer ?
#
loop_
_entity_poly.entity_id
_entity_poly.type
_entity_poly.pdbx_seq_one_letter_code
_entity_poly.pdbx_strand_id
1 'polypeptide(L)'
;MDTKLILIEGMPGSGKSTTARLVHEVLWQKGIEAEVYFEGDLNHPTDFESVAYFKNDEWHRFLEEFSILRDEITEKGCPEDIY
;
A
#
# COMPACT_ATOMS: atom_id res chain seq x y z
N MET A 1 -3.90 9.05 -21.07
CA MET A 1 -3.25 9.16 -19.74
C MET A 1 -1.87 9.73 -19.98
N ASP A 2 -1.59 10.93 -19.50
CA ASP A 2 -0.26 11.56 -19.57
C ASP A 2 0.28 11.74 -18.14
N THR A 3 0.35 10.63 -17.42
CA THR A 3 0.84 10.58 -16.04
C THR A 3 2.31 10.16 -16.07
N LYS A 4 3.15 10.85 -15.30
CA LYS A 4 4.57 10.50 -15.15
C LYS A 4 4.77 9.75 -13.84
N LEU A 5 5.49 8.63 -13.90
CA LEU A 5 5.92 7.89 -12.72
C LEU A 5 7.34 8.34 -12.32
N ILE A 6 7.52 8.65 -11.03
CA ILE A 6 8.83 8.96 -10.44
C ILE A 6 9.11 7.91 -9.36
N LEU A 7 10.19 7.15 -9.52
CA LEU A 7 10.65 6.17 -8.53
C LEU A 7 11.90 6.70 -7.82
N ILE A 8 11.91 6.59 -6.49
CA ILE A 8 13.01 7.06 -5.64
C ILE A 8 13.59 5.86 -4.91
N GLU A 9 14.68 5.32 -5.47
CA GLU A 9 15.33 4.10 -5.01
C GLU A 9 16.61 4.38 -4.20
N GLY A 10 17.01 3.42 -3.36
CA GLY A 10 18.22 3.53 -2.55
C GLY A 10 18.22 2.69 -1.26
N MET A 11 19.37 2.63 -0.61
CA MET A 11 19.56 1.85 0.63
C MET A 11 18.69 2.37 1.79
N PRO A 12 18.39 1.53 2.81
CA PRO A 12 17.82 2.01 4.06
C PRO A 12 18.64 3.16 4.66
N GLY A 13 17.99 4.23 5.08
CA GLY A 13 18.65 5.42 5.63
C GLY A 13 19.25 6.38 4.60
N SER A 14 19.15 6.14 3.29
CA SER A 14 19.68 7.05 2.25
C SER A 14 18.87 8.35 2.05
N GLY A 15 17.74 8.49 2.75
CA GLY A 15 16.87 9.67 2.66
C GLY A 15 15.73 9.59 1.64
N LYS A 16 15.43 8.41 1.06
CA LYS A 16 14.37 8.21 0.05
C LYS A 16 13.05 8.88 0.40
N SER A 17 12.49 8.58 1.58
CA SER A 17 11.20 9.12 2.00
C SER A 17 11.23 10.64 2.17
N THR A 18 12.37 11.18 2.61
CA THR A 18 12.60 12.63 2.67
C THR A 18 12.63 13.24 1.26
N THR A 19 13.36 12.63 0.34
CA THR A 19 13.43 13.08 -1.06
C THR A 19 12.07 13.02 -1.74
N ALA A 20 11.28 11.96 -1.52
CA ALA A 20 9.93 11.82 -2.08
C ALA A 20 9.00 12.94 -1.61
N ARG A 21 9.02 13.28 -0.31
CA ARG A 21 8.26 14.41 0.23
C ARG A 21 8.69 15.74 -0.38
N LEU A 22 9.99 15.97 -0.53
CA LEU A 22 10.51 17.20 -1.14
C LEU A 22 10.12 17.32 -2.62
N VAL A 23 10.16 16.23 -3.38
CA VAL A 23 9.69 16.21 -4.77
C VAL A 23 8.20 16.56 -4.85
N HIS A 24 7.38 15.94 -4.00
CA HIS A 24 5.94 16.22 -3.93
C HIS A 24 5.66 17.69 -3.59
N GLU A 25 6.36 18.25 -2.61
CA GLU A 25 6.23 19.66 -2.23
C GLU A 25 6.60 20.61 -3.39
N VAL A 26 7.68 20.32 -4.12
CA VAL A 26 8.09 21.13 -5.29
C VAL A 26 7.05 21.08 -6.41
N LEU A 27 6.42 19.91 -6.65
CA LEU A 27 5.35 19.78 -7.65
C LEU A 27 4.10 20.56 -7.21
N TRP A 28 3.72 20.42 -5.95
CA TRP A 28 2.61 21.17 -5.35
C TRP A 28 2.80 22.69 -5.46
N GLN A 29 3.99 23.19 -5.11
CA GLN A 29 4.34 24.62 -5.24
C GLN A 29 4.27 25.13 -6.69
N LYS A 30 4.40 24.23 -7.67
CA LYS A 30 4.26 24.55 -9.10
C LYS A 30 2.82 24.40 -9.61
N GLY A 31 1.86 24.05 -8.75
CA GLY A 31 0.48 23.79 -9.11
C GLY A 31 0.28 22.51 -9.90
N ILE A 32 1.21 21.55 -9.78
CA ILE A 32 1.12 20.24 -10.43
C ILE A 32 0.54 19.26 -9.41
N GLU A 33 -0.60 18.68 -9.74
CA GLU A 33 -1.21 17.62 -8.95
C GLU A 33 -0.38 16.34 -9.04
N ALA A 34 -0.07 15.77 -7.88
CA ALA A 34 0.73 14.56 -7.76
C ALA A 34 0.35 13.80 -6.49
N GLU A 35 0.45 12.48 -6.56
CA GLU A 35 0.32 11.58 -5.43
C GLU A 35 1.69 11.03 -5.04
N VAL A 36 1.88 10.73 -3.76
CA VAL A 36 3.11 10.13 -3.22
C VAL A 36 2.75 8.94 -2.37
N TYR A 37 3.40 7.81 -2.64
CA TYR A 37 3.22 6.56 -1.92
C TYR A 37 4.56 6.12 -1.34
N PHE A 38 4.53 5.42 -0.20
CA PHE A 38 5.70 4.91 0.49
C PHE A 38 5.62 3.39 0.64
N GLU A 39 6.78 2.76 0.82
CA GLU A 39 6.88 1.33 1.14
C GLU A 39 6.07 1.02 2.42
N GLY A 40 5.22 0.00 2.36
CA GLY A 40 4.31 -0.43 3.41
C GLY A 40 2.98 0.35 3.49
N ASP A 41 2.69 1.27 2.57
CA ASP A 41 1.39 1.94 2.50
C ASP A 41 0.36 1.04 1.82
N LEU A 42 -0.70 0.66 2.54
CA LEU A 42 -1.79 -0.17 2.00
C LEU A 42 -2.58 0.48 0.86
N ASN A 43 -2.51 1.81 0.73
CA ASN A 43 -3.13 2.52 -0.39
C ASN A 43 -2.21 2.60 -1.61
N HIS A 44 -0.97 2.10 -1.49
CA HIS A 44 -0.05 2.05 -2.61
C HIS A 44 -0.63 1.10 -3.68
N PRO A 45 -0.83 1.56 -4.93
CA PRO A 45 -1.52 0.78 -5.95
C PRO A 45 -0.77 -0.48 -6.42
N THR A 46 0.43 -0.72 -5.91
CA THR A 46 1.34 -1.77 -6.39
C THR A 46 2.27 -2.32 -5.30
N ASP A 47 2.23 -1.77 -4.08
CA ASP A 47 3.02 -2.30 -2.98
C ASP A 47 2.14 -3.20 -2.12
N PHE A 48 2.38 -4.49 -2.27
CA PHE A 48 1.71 -5.54 -1.51
C PHE A 48 2.68 -6.17 -0.50
N GLU A 49 3.71 -5.43 -0.06
CA GLU A 49 4.61 -5.91 0.97
C GLU A 49 3.82 -6.32 2.22
N SER A 50 4.04 -7.55 2.67
CA SER A 50 3.37 -8.12 3.85
C SER A 50 1.83 -8.21 3.76
N VAL A 51 1.26 -8.14 2.54
CA VAL A 51 -0.19 -8.33 2.31
C VAL A 51 -0.45 -9.71 1.69
N ALA A 52 -1.50 -10.38 2.16
CA ALA A 52 -2.03 -11.60 1.55
C ALA A 52 -3.44 -11.33 1.01
N TYR A 53 -3.66 -11.68 -0.26
CA TYR A 53 -4.96 -11.53 -0.92
C TYR A 53 -5.66 -12.89 -1.02
N PHE A 54 -6.93 -12.94 -0.63
CA PHE A 54 -7.75 -14.15 -0.64
C PHE A 54 -9.05 -13.89 -1.39
N LYS A 55 -9.49 -14.85 -2.21
CA LYS A 55 -10.89 -14.89 -2.62
C LYS A 55 -11.77 -15.23 -1.43
N ASN A 56 -13.06 -14.90 -1.50
CA ASN A 56 -14.01 -15.18 -0.42
C ASN A 56 -13.99 -16.64 0.05
N ASP A 57 -13.95 -17.60 -0.86
CA ASP A 57 -13.90 -19.03 -0.50
C ASP A 57 -12.57 -19.46 0.12
N GLU A 58 -11.45 -18.83 -0.28
CA GLU A 58 -10.13 -19.06 0.29
C GLU A 58 -10.04 -18.44 1.69
N TRP A 59 -10.59 -17.23 1.87
CA TRP A 59 -10.68 -16.55 3.14
C TRP A 59 -11.50 -17.34 4.16
N HIS A 60 -12.67 -17.85 3.75
CA HIS A 60 -13.50 -18.68 4.64
C HIS A 60 -12.79 -19.96 5.06
N ARG A 61 -12.13 -20.65 4.12
CA ARG A 61 -11.33 -21.84 4.42
C ARG A 61 -10.17 -21.52 5.37
N PHE A 62 -9.49 -20.40 5.16
CA PHE A 62 -8.41 -19.94 6.04
C PHE A 62 -8.89 -19.66 7.46
N LEU A 63 -10.04 -19.01 7.63
CA LEU A 63 -10.63 -18.76 8.95
C LEU A 63 -11.10 -20.04 9.65
N GLU A 64 -11.54 -21.06 8.91
CA GLU A 64 -11.89 -22.37 9.47
C GLU A 64 -10.64 -23.10 9.98
N GLU A 65 -9.57 -23.12 9.19
CA GLU A 65 -8.30 -23.75 9.55
C GLU A 65 -7.67 -23.11 10.79
N PHE A 66 -7.72 -21.78 10.89
CA PHE A 66 -7.18 -21.01 12.01
C PHE A 66 -8.26 -20.47 12.95
N SER A 67 -9.29 -21.27 13.21
CA SER A 67 -10.45 -20.87 14.02
C SER A 67 -10.13 -20.26 15.38
N ILE A 68 -9.04 -20.67 16.04
CA ILE A 68 -8.59 -20.11 17.33
C ILE A 68 -8.18 -18.63 17.20
N LEU A 69 -7.61 -18.24 16.05
CA LEU A 69 -7.12 -16.88 15.76
C LEU A 69 -8.11 -16.08 14.91
N ARG A 70 -9.33 -16.59 14.71
CA ARG A 70 -10.31 -16.01 13.78
C ARG A 70 -10.54 -14.52 14.01
N ASP A 71 -10.71 -14.12 15.26
CA ASP A 71 -11.02 -12.73 15.61
C ASP A 71 -9.82 -11.81 15.31
N GLU A 72 -8.61 -12.22 15.68
CA GLU A 72 -7.37 -11.47 15.39
C GLU A 72 -7.10 -11.34 13.88
N ILE A 73 -7.34 -12.42 13.14
CA ILE A 73 -7.18 -12.45 11.68
C ILE A 73 -8.22 -11.52 11.03
N THR A 74 -9.47 -11.58 11.50
CA THR A 74 -10.56 -10.74 10.97
C THR A 74 -10.35 -9.26 11.27
N GLU A 75 -9.86 -8.92 12.46
CA GLU A 75 -9.52 -7.54 12.84
C GLU A 75 -8.47 -6.91 11.91
N LYS A 76 -7.51 -7.72 11.44
CA LYS A 76 -6.44 -7.29 10.53
C LYS A 76 -6.80 -7.39 9.05
N GLY A 77 -7.88 -8.09 8.72
CA GLY A 77 -8.37 -8.22 7.35
C GLY A 77 -9.19 -7.02 6.92
N CYS A 78 -9.09 -6.64 5.65
CA CYS A 78 -9.96 -5.63 5.04
C CYS A 78 -10.72 -6.28 3.88
N PRO A 79 -12.07 -6.33 3.90
CA PRO A 79 -12.83 -6.74 2.73
C PRO A 79 -12.74 -5.65 1.65
N GLU A 80 -12.27 -6.02 0.45
CA GLU A 80 -12.45 -5.18 -0.73
C GLU A 80 -13.85 -5.39 -1.27
N ASP A 81 -14.74 -4.43 -1.04
CA ASP A 81 -15.99 -4.33 -1.78
C ASP A 81 -15.64 -3.99 -3.24
N ILE A 82 -15.84 -4.97 -4.13
CA ILE A 82 -15.69 -4.77 -5.58
C ILE A 82 -16.79 -3.78 -6.01
N TYR A 83 -16.38 -2.53 -6.29
CA TYR A 83 -17.25 -1.47 -6.84
C TYR A 83 -17.86 -1.83 -8.19
#